data_AF-A0A840U4F0-F1
#
_entry.id   AF-A0A840U4F0-F1
#
_cell.length_a   1.000
_cell.length_b   1.000
_cell.length_c   1.000
_cell.angle_alpha   90.00
_cell.angle_beta   90.00
_cell.angle_gamma   90.00
#
_symmetry.space_group_name_H-M   'P 1'
#
loop_
_entity.id
_entity.type
_entity.pdbx_description
1 polymer ?
#
loop_
_entity_poly.entity_id
_entity_poly.type
_entity_poly.pdbx_seq_one_letter_code
_entity_poly.pdbx_strand_id
1 'polypeptide(L)'
;MAQAPLKDPNLSATAFWDVDFKQLDFEKDSLFVMDKVMNYGTWSDKLEVLRYYGLDRVKKEIVKAPYFKKPTLSFLCLILNLKETDFTAYQRRQARKSPWIH
;
A
#
# COMPACT_ATOMS: atom_id res chain seq x y z
N MET A 1 -11.38 2.16 24.63
CA MET A 1 -11.39 3.63 24.41
C MET A 1 -11.56 3.84 22.92
N ALA A 2 -12.68 4.40 22.47
CA ALA A 2 -12.87 4.71 21.06
C ALA A 2 -12.00 5.95 20.73
N GLN A 3 -11.03 5.81 19.84
CA GLN A 3 -10.33 6.98 19.28
C GLN A 3 -11.38 7.88 18.59
N ALA A 4 -11.29 9.19 18.80
CA ALA A 4 -12.08 10.18 18.06
C ALA A 4 -11.90 9.96 16.54
N PRO A 5 -12.90 10.27 15.70
CA PRO A 5 -12.78 10.07 14.26
C PRO A 5 -11.58 10.89 13.76
N LEU A 6 -10.56 10.19 13.25
CA LEU A 6 -9.42 10.83 12.62
C LEU A 6 -9.93 11.58 11.39
N LYS A 7 -9.58 12.85 11.28
CA LYS A 7 -9.83 13.62 10.07
C LYS A 7 -9.21 12.88 8.88
N ASP A 8 -9.98 12.74 7.80
CA ASP A 8 -9.57 12.06 6.57
C ASP A 8 -8.17 12.51 6.10
N PRO A 9 -7.38 11.59 5.53
CA PRO A 9 -6.04 11.91 5.08
C PRO A 9 -6.09 12.90 3.91
N ASN A 10 -5.17 13.86 3.92
CA ASN A 10 -5.05 14.83 2.83
C ASN A 10 -4.27 14.22 1.66
N LEU A 11 -4.95 13.42 0.84
CA LEU A 11 -4.36 12.75 -0.33
C LEU A 11 -4.75 13.45 -1.63
N SER A 12 -3.79 13.52 -2.56
CA SER A 12 -4.07 13.91 -3.94
C SER A 12 -4.80 12.81 -4.71
N ALA A 13 -5.58 13.17 -5.73
CA ALA A 13 -6.26 12.21 -6.60
C ALA A 13 -5.29 11.44 -7.54
N THR A 14 -4.00 11.77 -7.53
CA THR A 14 -2.99 11.26 -8.50
C THR A 14 -2.93 9.74 -8.54
N ALA A 15 -3.01 9.08 -7.38
CA ALA A 15 -2.95 7.63 -7.28
C ALA A 15 -4.26 6.91 -7.69
N PHE A 16 -5.35 7.66 -7.85
CA PHE A 16 -6.73 7.17 -7.93
C PHE A 16 -7.42 7.50 -9.26
N TRP A 17 -6.65 7.64 -10.35
CA TRP A 17 -7.13 8.05 -11.67
C TRP A 17 -8.21 7.12 -12.29
N ASP A 18 -8.34 5.90 -11.79
CA ASP A 18 -9.23 4.81 -12.24
C ASP A 18 -10.38 4.53 -11.27
N VAL A 19 -10.52 5.29 -10.18
CA VAL A 19 -11.59 5.10 -9.18
C VAL A 19 -12.26 6.41 -8.80
N ASP A 20 -13.52 6.33 -8.35
CA ASP A 20 -14.21 7.49 -7.81
C ASP A 20 -13.66 7.81 -6.41
N PHE A 21 -12.72 8.75 -6.34
CA PHE A 21 -12.07 9.18 -5.11
C PHE A 21 -13.05 9.66 -4.03
N LYS A 22 -14.23 10.17 -4.42
CA LYS A 22 -15.24 10.67 -3.47
C LYS A 22 -15.98 9.57 -2.72
N GLN A 23 -15.98 8.35 -3.26
CA GLN A 23 -16.63 7.19 -2.65
C GLN A 23 -15.66 6.35 -1.80
N LEU A 24 -14.40 6.75 -1.72
CA LEU A 24 -13.37 5.99 -1.02
C LEU A 24 -13.53 6.14 0.49
N ASP A 25 -13.67 5.02 1.20
CA ASP A 25 -13.71 4.98 2.66
C ASP A 25 -12.29 4.66 3.16
N PHE A 26 -11.57 5.67 3.65
CA PHE A 26 -10.16 5.50 4.03
C PHE A 26 -9.93 4.46 5.12
N GLU A 27 -10.94 4.12 5.92
CA GLU A 27 -10.82 3.09 6.95
C GLU A 27 -11.11 1.70 6.38
N LYS A 28 -12.23 1.54 5.67
CA LYS A 28 -12.64 0.24 5.09
C LYS A 28 -11.76 -0.18 3.91
N ASP A 29 -11.33 0.77 3.10
CA ASP A 29 -10.51 0.55 1.90
C ASP A 29 -9.01 0.77 2.16
N SER A 30 -8.59 0.78 3.43
CA SER A 30 -7.22 1.06 3.89
C SER A 30 -6.13 0.34 3.09
N LEU A 31 -6.23 -0.98 2.89
CA LEU A 31 -5.25 -1.73 2.08
C LEU A 31 -5.18 -1.22 0.64
N PHE A 32 -6.33 -0.94 0.03
CA PHE A 32 -6.41 -0.44 -1.34
C PHE A 32 -5.79 0.96 -1.44
N VAL A 33 -6.11 1.85 -0.50
CA VAL A 33 -5.52 3.20 -0.41
C VAL A 33 -4.00 3.11 -0.29
N MET A 34 -3.49 2.31 0.64
CA MET A 34 -2.05 2.16 0.84
C MET A 34 -1.36 1.58 -0.40
N ASP A 35 -1.93 0.55 -1.03
CA ASP A 35 -1.39 -0.05 -2.26
C ASP A 35 -1.27 0.98 -3.39
N LYS A 36 -2.35 1.73 -3.64
CA LYS A 36 -2.41 2.75 -4.69
C LYS A 36 -1.40 3.87 -4.43
N VAL A 37 -1.39 4.43 -3.22
CA VAL A 37 -0.49 5.53 -2.86
C VAL A 37 0.97 5.11 -2.89
N MET A 38 1.31 3.91 -2.39
CA MET A 38 2.71 3.44 -2.40
C MET A 38 3.23 3.21 -3.82
N ASN A 39 2.38 2.77 -4.75
CA ASN A 39 2.75 2.54 -6.14
C ASN A 39 2.73 3.79 -7.04
N TYR A 40 1.78 4.71 -6.81
CA TYR A 40 1.43 5.79 -7.76
C TYR A 40 1.30 7.18 -7.13
N GLY A 41 1.25 7.28 -5.80
CA GLY A 41 1.14 8.54 -5.09
C GLY A 41 2.42 9.35 -5.09
N THR A 42 2.26 10.64 -4.82
CA THR A 42 3.38 11.57 -4.60
C THR A 42 4.12 11.24 -3.30
N TRP A 43 5.27 11.87 -3.07
CA TRP A 43 5.98 11.70 -1.80
C TRP A 43 5.15 12.18 -0.60
N SER A 44 4.45 13.32 -0.73
CA SER A 44 3.55 13.82 0.31
C SER A 44 2.40 12.86 0.60
N ASP A 45 1.82 12.23 -0.42
CA ASP A 45 0.74 11.24 -0.22
C ASP A 45 1.25 10.03 0.58
N LYS A 46 2.46 9.56 0.30
CA LYS A 46 3.08 8.43 1.02
C LYS A 46 3.33 8.77 2.49
N LEU A 47 3.84 9.97 2.77
CA LEU A 47 4.01 10.46 4.14
C LEU A 47 2.66 10.58 4.87
N GLU A 48 1.63 11.06 4.17
CA GLU A 48 0.30 11.19 4.73
C GLU A 48 -0.32 9.82 5.07
N VAL A 49 -0.16 8.81 4.22
CA VAL A 49 -0.56 7.43 4.51
C VAL A 49 0.14 6.89 5.76
N LEU A 50 1.46 7.10 5.88
CA LEU A 50 2.21 6.68 7.06
C LEU A 50 1.75 7.42 8.34
N ARG A 51 1.42 8.72 8.23
CA ARG A 51 0.90 9.53 9.34
C ARG A 51 -0.50 9.12 9.76
N TYR A 52 -1.40 8.91 8.80
CA TYR A 52 -2.82 8.64 9.04
C TYR A 52 -3.04 7.24 9.62
N TYR A 53 -2.50 6.21 8.97
CA TYR A 53 -2.68 4.82 9.42
C TYR A 53 -1.71 4.42 10.54
N GLY A 54 -0.56 5.08 10.63
CA GLY A 54 0.52 4.70 11.53
C GLY A 54 1.34 3.52 11.03
N LEU A 55 2.61 3.49 11.41
CA LEU A 55 3.59 2.51 10.90
C LEU A 55 3.20 1.06 11.22
N ASP A 56 2.67 0.80 12.41
CA ASP A 56 2.27 -0.55 12.86
C ASP A 56 1.12 -1.13 12.03
N ARG A 57 0.12 -0.31 11.70
CA ARG A 57 -1.02 -0.73 10.87
C ARG A 57 -0.57 -0.94 9.44
N VAL A 58 0.20 0.01 8.88
CA VAL A 58 0.77 -0.13 7.54
C VAL A 58 1.55 -1.42 7.44
N LYS A 59 2.44 -1.73 8.40
CA LYS A 59 3.24 -2.96 8.42
C LYS A 59 2.38 -4.23 8.38
N LYS A 60 1.25 -4.25 9.10
CA LYS A 60 0.35 -5.41 9.19
C LYS A 60 -0.52 -5.61 7.94
N GLU A 61 -0.91 -4.52 7.30
CA GLU A 61 -1.86 -4.57 6.18
C GLU A 61 -1.16 -4.62 4.83
N ILE A 62 -0.13 -3.79 4.60
CA ILE A 62 0.47 -3.57 3.29
C ILE A 62 1.08 -4.84 2.69
N VAL A 63 1.53 -5.77 3.53
CA VAL A 63 2.04 -7.08 3.12
C VAL A 63 1.01 -7.93 2.37
N LYS A 64 -0.28 -7.67 2.59
CA LYS A 64 -1.39 -8.38 1.95
C LYS A 64 -1.70 -7.85 0.55
N ALA A 65 -1.14 -6.71 0.16
CA ALA A 65 -1.43 -6.09 -1.13
C ALA A 65 -1.04 -7.04 -2.28
N PRO A 66 -1.87 -7.10 -3.33
CA PRO A 66 -1.73 -8.10 -4.39
C PRO A 66 -0.55 -7.82 -5.33
N TYR A 67 -0.08 -6.57 -5.38
CA TYR A 67 0.93 -6.13 -6.33
C TYR A 67 1.74 -4.94 -5.81
N PHE A 68 3.04 -4.93 -6.11
CA PHE A 68 3.88 -3.74 -6.01
C PHE A 68 4.81 -3.65 -7.20
N LYS A 69 5.12 -2.43 -7.64
CA LYS A 69 6.29 -2.17 -8.49
C LYS A 69 7.55 -2.62 -7.73
N LYS A 70 8.59 -3.10 -8.46
CA LYS A 70 9.85 -3.54 -7.84
C LYS A 70 10.46 -2.48 -6.90
N PRO A 71 10.61 -1.19 -7.31
CA PRO A 71 11.18 -0.18 -6.42
C PRO A 71 10.31 0.09 -5.18
N THR A 72 8.98 0.06 -5.34
CA THR A 72 8.04 0.23 -4.23
C THR A 72 8.18 -0.90 -3.21
N LEU A 73 8.28 -2.15 -3.66
CA LEU A 73 8.49 -3.30 -2.77
C LEU A 73 9.81 -3.16 -1.99
N SER A 74 10.91 -2.83 -2.66
CA SER A 74 12.22 -2.63 -2.00
C SER A 74 12.17 -1.49 -0.98
N PHE A 75 11.49 -0.38 -1.32
CA PHE A 75 11.28 0.73 -0.40
C PHE A 75 10.49 0.31 0.85
N LEU A 76 9.39 -0.43 0.68
CA LEU A 76 8.58 -0.93 1.79
C LEU A 76 9.37 -1.89 2.69
N CYS A 77 10.20 -2.76 2.10
CA CYS A 77 11.11 -3.63 2.88
C CYS A 77 12.05 -2.81 3.77
N LEU A 78 12.63 -1.74 3.22
CA LEU A 78 13.55 -0.86 3.93
C LEU A 78 12.88 -0.13 5.09
N ILE A 79 11.75 0.56 4.84
CA ILE A 79 11.14 1.42 5.87
C ILE A 79 10.39 0.63 6.95
N LEU A 80 9.89 -0.58 6.62
CA LEU A 80 9.13 -1.41 7.56
C LEU A 80 10.01 -2.46 8.25
N ASN A 81 11.29 -2.56 7.86
CA ASN A 81 12.20 -3.62 8.25
C ASN A 81 11.56 -5.01 8.02
N LEU A 82 11.20 -5.26 6.77
CA LEU A 82 10.58 -6.49 6.26
C LEU A 82 11.41 -7.09 5.12
N LYS A 83 11.13 -8.35 4.80
CA LYS A 83 11.71 -9.06 3.64
C LYS A 83 10.69 -9.14 2.51
N GLU A 84 11.16 -9.26 1.27
CA GLU A 84 10.26 -9.41 0.11
C GLU A 84 9.33 -10.63 0.26
N THR A 85 9.79 -11.70 0.91
CA THR A 85 9.03 -12.92 1.19
C THR A 85 7.81 -12.71 2.09
N ASP A 86 7.77 -11.62 2.84
CA ASP A 86 6.66 -11.28 3.71
C ASP A 86 5.45 -10.75 2.90
N PHE A 87 5.66 -10.35 1.65
CA PHE A 87 4.64 -9.73 0.81
C PHE A 87 3.96 -10.73 -0.13
N THR A 88 2.62 -10.75 -0.09
CA THR A 88 1.77 -11.49 -1.03
C THR A 88 2.10 -11.18 -2.49
N ALA A 89 2.35 -9.90 -2.81
CA ALA A 89 2.76 -9.46 -4.14
C ALA A 89 4.02 -10.18 -4.66
N TYR A 90 5.01 -10.40 -3.78
CA TYR A 90 6.25 -11.09 -4.15
C TYR A 90 6.02 -12.59 -4.32
N GLN A 91 5.33 -13.24 -3.37
CA GLN A 91 5.02 -14.67 -3.44
C GLN A 91 4.24 -15.01 -4.72
N ARG A 92 3.24 -14.20 -5.07
CA ARG A 92 2.48 -14.33 -6.33
C ARG A 92 3.36 -14.20 -7.56
N ARG A 93 4.31 -13.26 -7.56
CA ARG A 93 5.27 -13.09 -8.67
C ARG A 93 6.18 -14.32 -8.82
N GLN A 94 6.65 -14.91 -7.71
CA GLN A 94 7.49 -16.10 -7.73
C GLN A 94 6.72 -17.36 -8.18
N ALA A 95 5.45 -17.49 -7.79
CA ALA A 95 4.60 -18.59 -8.24
C ALA A 95 4.26 -18.53 -9.74
N ARG A 96 4.31 -17.33 -10.34
CA ARG A 96 4.05 -17.08 -11.77
C ARG A 96 5.26 -17.33 -12.69
N LYS A 97 6.26 -18.12 -12.26
CA LYS A 97 7.35 -18.52 -13.18
C LYS A 97 6.75 -19.19 -14.41
N SER A 98 7.20 -18.76 -15.59
CA SER A 98 6.68 -19.24 -16.88
C SER A 98 6.77 -20.77 -16.92
N PRO A 99 5.70 -21.48 -17.32
CA PRO A 99 5.78 -22.92 -17.60
C PRO A 99 6.76 -23.23 -18.74
N TRP A 100 7.02 -22.24 -19.59
CA TRP A 100 7.91 -22.33 -20.74
C TRP A 100 9.32 -21.91 -20.33
N ILE A 101 9.97 -22.76 -19.53
CA ILE A 101 11.43 -22.77 -19.44
C ILE A 101 11.89 -23.85 -20.43
N HIS A 102 12.45 -23.40 -21.55
CA HIS A 102 13.24 -24.21 -22.49
C HIS A 102 14.71 -23.83 -22.32
#